data_AF-A0A7W3SQ17-F1
#
_entry.id   AF-A0A7W3SQ17-F1
#
_cell.length_a   1.000
_cell.length_b   1.000
_cell.length_c   1.000
_cell.angle_alpha   90.00
_cell.angle_beta   90.00
_cell.angle_gamma   90.00
#
_symmetry.space_group_name_H-M   'P 1'
#
loop_
_entity.id
_entity.type
_entity.pdbx_description
1 polymer ?
#
loop_
_entity_poly.entity_id
_entity_poly.type
_entity_poly.pdbx_seq_one_letter_code
_entity_poly.pdbx_strand_id
1 'polypeptide(L)'
;MNIQKAIDRKRLDEKTVHMPWFVQQFIDYKLPDLSPSTLLEYVRDYEQFFGWLRGEGLSVADNNAGVTLLELETLHMESVVGYRLHLTTRTEGTNSKITVSRKMSSLRSLFHYLSQIAEDENFYPLLKRNIMAKVEIKRIHKPKDTAAKLKGKILEEDELIEFISYIAEGYGQDIQDNKQALYSYEQNKERDACIASLILNSGLRVSEVVNMNVDDLDIANKLLYVFRKGNNDESFKTPVYFRDQSKDDLAHYLNLRTTRYRTPKREKALFVAVPNGQKEGKRMTKRAIQAMIIKYAKRFGKPYLTVHKLRHSFATDYYLQNDIYKTKEQLGHASTETTEVYAHLTDKTMSEAIERRA
;
A
#
# COMPACT_ATOMS: atom_id res chain seq x y z
N MET A 1 9.21 10.71 -9.61
CA MET A 1 8.40 9.48 -9.79
C MET A 1 8.69 8.45 -8.69
N ASN A 2 7.61 7.95 -8.07
CA ASN A 2 7.67 6.85 -7.10
C ASN A 2 8.10 5.55 -7.80
N ILE A 3 9.09 4.84 -7.26
CA ILE A 3 9.68 3.63 -7.85
C ILE A 3 8.63 2.55 -8.09
N GLN A 4 7.68 2.38 -7.17
CA GLN A 4 6.61 1.41 -7.34
C GLN A 4 5.70 1.78 -8.52
N LYS A 5 5.41 3.07 -8.71
CA LYS A 5 4.62 3.53 -9.86
C LYS A 5 5.36 3.29 -11.18
N ALA A 6 6.68 3.47 -11.23
CA ALA A 6 7.48 3.16 -12.40
C ALA A 6 7.41 1.67 -12.78
N ILE A 7 7.57 0.79 -11.78
CA ILE A 7 7.45 -0.67 -11.97
C ILE A 7 6.03 -1.05 -12.41
N ASP A 8 5.02 -0.47 -11.76
CA ASP A 8 3.62 -0.74 -12.09
C ASP A 8 3.27 -0.20 -13.48
N ARG A 9 3.86 0.91 -13.91
CA ARG A 9 3.70 1.45 -15.27
C ARG A 9 4.24 0.49 -16.31
N LYS A 10 5.48 0.01 -16.14
CA LYS A 10 6.05 -0.98 -17.06
C LYS A 10 5.19 -2.24 -17.17
N ARG A 11 4.70 -2.74 -16.03
CA ARG A 11 3.81 -3.92 -15.99
C ARG A 11 2.43 -3.65 -16.60
N LEU A 12 1.92 -2.43 -16.45
CA LEU A 12 0.68 -2.01 -17.09
C LEU A 12 0.85 -2.05 -18.60
N ASP A 13 1.92 -1.44 -19.12
CA ASP A 13 2.21 -1.44 -20.56
C ASP A 13 2.36 -2.87 -21.09
N GLU A 14 3.13 -3.73 -20.41
CA GLU A 14 3.30 -5.16 -20.76
C GLU A 14 1.96 -5.94 -20.82
N LYS A 15 1.05 -5.71 -19.87
CA LYS A 15 -0.23 -6.45 -19.81
C LYS A 15 -1.29 -5.91 -20.75
N THR A 16 -1.28 -4.60 -21.00
CA THR A 16 -2.34 -3.93 -21.78
C THR A 16 -2.36 -4.40 -23.23
N VAL A 17 -1.20 -4.76 -23.79
CA VAL A 17 -1.07 -5.32 -25.16
C VAL A 17 -1.86 -6.62 -25.34
N HIS A 18 -2.09 -7.40 -24.28
CA HIS A 18 -2.85 -8.65 -24.33
C HIS A 18 -4.36 -8.48 -24.09
N MET A 19 -4.84 -7.24 -23.97
CA MET A 19 -6.26 -6.91 -23.78
C MET A 19 -6.90 -6.47 -25.11
N PRO A 20 -8.24 -6.54 -25.22
CA PRO A 20 -8.95 -6.01 -26.38
C PRO A 20 -8.60 -4.54 -26.64
N TRP A 21 -8.61 -4.13 -27.91
CA TRP A 21 -8.26 -2.77 -28.32
C TRP A 21 -9.04 -1.68 -27.55
N PHE A 22 -10.33 -1.91 -27.28
CA PHE A 22 -11.18 -0.97 -26.55
C PHE A 22 -10.78 -0.83 -25.06
N VAL A 23 -10.14 -1.83 -24.48
CA VAL A 23 -9.55 -1.73 -23.14
C VAL A 23 -8.28 -0.90 -23.19
N GLN A 24 -7.45 -1.06 -24.23
CA GLN A 24 -6.24 -0.24 -24.41
C GLN A 24 -6.62 1.24 -24.51
N GLN A 25 -7.62 1.56 -25.36
CA GLN A 25 -8.18 2.90 -25.48
C GLN A 25 -8.71 3.46 -24.16
N PHE A 26 -9.41 2.64 -23.36
CA PHE A 26 -9.88 3.02 -22.03
C PHE A 26 -8.73 3.31 -21.05
N ILE A 27 -7.67 2.50 -21.07
CA ILE A 27 -6.50 2.70 -20.21
C ILE A 27 -5.78 4.01 -20.58
N ASP A 28 -5.61 4.28 -21.86
CA ASP A 28 -5.00 5.53 -22.35
C ASP A 28 -5.83 6.75 -21.94
N TYR A 29 -7.16 6.67 -22.06
CA TYR A 29 -8.07 7.71 -21.61
C TYR A 29 -7.95 7.99 -20.10
N LYS A 30 -7.75 6.96 -19.27
CA LYS A 30 -7.65 7.10 -17.80
C LYS A 30 -6.25 7.37 -17.28
N LEU A 31 -5.24 7.25 -18.12
CA LEU A 31 -3.83 7.39 -17.78
C LEU A 31 -3.46 8.74 -17.15
N PRO A 32 -4.00 9.89 -17.60
CA PRO A 32 -3.70 11.19 -17.00
C PRO A 32 -4.27 11.34 -15.59
N ASP A 33 -5.44 10.73 -15.34
CA ASP A 33 -6.20 10.93 -14.10
C ASP A 33 -5.84 9.92 -13.01
N LEU A 34 -5.50 8.69 -13.40
CA LEU A 34 -5.31 7.57 -12.49
C LEU A 34 -3.85 7.11 -12.41
N SER A 35 -3.44 6.72 -11.20
CA SER A 35 -2.09 6.19 -11.01
C SER A 35 -1.89 4.85 -11.76
N PRO A 36 -0.68 4.56 -12.27
CA PRO A 36 -0.39 3.29 -12.95
C PRO A 36 -0.75 2.06 -12.13
N SER A 37 -0.56 2.10 -10.81
CA SER A 37 -0.96 1.01 -9.90
C SER A 37 -2.47 0.76 -9.92
N THR A 38 -3.30 1.80 -10.02
CA THR A 38 -4.76 1.67 -10.09
C THR A 38 -5.18 1.07 -11.42
N LEU A 39 -4.59 1.52 -12.52
CA LEU A 39 -4.88 1.00 -13.87
C LEU A 39 -4.40 -0.43 -14.04
N LEU A 40 -3.25 -0.79 -13.45
CA LEU A 40 -2.76 -2.17 -13.44
C LEU A 40 -3.76 -3.10 -12.72
N GLU A 41 -4.39 -2.65 -11.64
CA GLU A 41 -5.45 -3.41 -10.98
C GLU A 41 -6.73 -3.50 -11.82
N TYR A 42 -7.05 -2.48 -12.62
CA TYR A 42 -8.17 -2.54 -13.57
C TYR A 42 -7.88 -3.58 -14.66
N VAL A 43 -6.69 -3.56 -15.27
CA VAL A 43 -6.29 -4.55 -16.29
C VAL A 43 -6.32 -5.97 -15.73
N ARG A 44 -5.86 -6.20 -14.49
CA ARG A 44 -5.96 -7.51 -13.83
C ARG A 44 -7.40 -7.98 -13.64
N ASP A 45 -8.32 -7.05 -13.40
CA ASP A 45 -9.75 -7.39 -13.30
C ASP A 45 -10.35 -7.74 -14.65
N TYR A 46 -10.01 -6.97 -15.68
CA TYR A 46 -10.46 -7.22 -17.05
C TYR A 46 -9.90 -8.55 -17.57
N GLU A 47 -8.62 -8.82 -17.32
CA GLU A 47 -7.97 -10.10 -17.64
C GLU A 47 -8.72 -11.29 -17.01
N GLN A 48 -9.13 -11.16 -15.74
CA GLN A 48 -9.92 -12.19 -15.06
C GLN A 48 -11.34 -12.30 -15.62
N PHE A 49 -12.00 -11.17 -15.90
CA PHE A 49 -13.36 -11.15 -16.41
C PHE A 49 -13.45 -11.77 -17.81
N PHE A 50 -12.56 -11.39 -18.73
CA PHE A 50 -12.50 -11.95 -20.07
C PHE A 50 -12.09 -13.43 -20.06
N GLY A 51 -11.15 -13.82 -19.18
CA GLY A 51 -10.82 -15.23 -18.98
C GLY A 51 -12.03 -16.05 -18.51
N TRP A 52 -12.86 -15.47 -17.64
CA TRP A 52 -14.12 -16.09 -17.20
C TRP A 52 -15.16 -16.16 -18.33
N LEU A 53 -15.35 -15.08 -19.11
CA LEU A 53 -16.28 -15.10 -20.26
C LEU A 53 -15.97 -16.24 -21.21
N ARG A 54 -14.69 -16.44 -21.55
CA ARG A 54 -14.27 -17.55 -22.39
C ARG A 54 -14.50 -18.91 -21.74
N GLY A 55 -14.16 -19.03 -20.45
CA GLY A 55 -14.30 -20.30 -19.71
C GLY A 55 -15.74 -20.79 -19.59
N GLU A 56 -16.71 -19.87 -19.54
CA GLU A 56 -18.15 -20.19 -19.52
C GLU A 56 -18.76 -20.31 -20.93
N GLY A 57 -17.96 -20.20 -22.00
CA GLY A 57 -18.45 -20.23 -23.38
C GLY A 57 -19.27 -19.00 -23.79
N LEU A 58 -19.19 -17.90 -23.04
CA LEU A 58 -19.81 -16.62 -23.38
C LEU A 58 -19.00 -15.81 -24.40
N SER A 59 -17.76 -16.23 -24.66
CA SER A 59 -16.92 -15.70 -25.73
C SER A 59 -16.24 -16.85 -26.48
N VAL A 60 -16.16 -16.72 -27.80
CA VAL A 60 -15.53 -17.71 -28.70
C VAL A 60 -14.07 -17.38 -29.03
N ALA A 61 -13.53 -16.29 -28.48
CA ALA A 61 -12.17 -15.86 -28.74
C ALA A 61 -11.14 -16.89 -28.20
N ASP A 62 -9.98 -17.03 -28.85
CA ASP A 62 -8.91 -17.91 -28.33
C ASP A 62 -8.17 -17.30 -27.13
N ASN A 63 -8.10 -15.97 -27.09
CA ASN A 63 -7.35 -15.20 -26.09
C ASN A 63 -8.07 -13.91 -25.69
N ASN A 64 -7.55 -13.18 -24.69
CA ASN A 64 -8.27 -12.06 -24.09
C ASN A 64 -8.38 -10.90 -25.07
N ALA A 65 -7.38 -10.72 -25.95
CA ALA A 65 -7.39 -9.66 -26.96
C ALA A 65 -8.47 -9.86 -28.03
N GLY A 66 -8.94 -11.09 -28.23
CA GLY A 66 -9.98 -11.42 -29.21
C GLY A 66 -11.42 -11.17 -28.74
N VAL A 67 -11.64 -10.84 -27.46
CA VAL A 67 -13.00 -10.54 -26.96
C VAL A 67 -13.53 -9.27 -27.62
N THR A 68 -14.76 -9.33 -28.12
CA THR A 68 -15.41 -8.31 -28.95
C THR A 68 -16.41 -7.46 -28.17
N LEU A 69 -16.74 -6.27 -28.70
CA LEU A 69 -17.80 -5.42 -28.14
C LEU A 69 -19.18 -6.10 -28.19
N LEU A 70 -19.45 -6.87 -29.25
CA LEU A 70 -20.72 -7.59 -29.39
C LEU A 70 -20.93 -8.60 -28.24
N GLU A 71 -19.90 -9.35 -27.88
CA GLU A 71 -19.96 -10.29 -26.75
C GLU A 71 -20.22 -9.58 -25.41
N LEU A 72 -19.80 -8.31 -25.25
CA LEU A 72 -20.15 -7.52 -24.06
C LEU A 72 -21.58 -6.99 -24.11
N GLU A 73 -22.07 -6.63 -25.30
CA GLU A 73 -23.41 -6.08 -25.52
C GLU A 73 -24.51 -7.13 -25.35
N THR A 74 -24.21 -8.39 -25.69
CA THR A 74 -25.16 -9.51 -25.56
C THR A 74 -25.26 -10.06 -24.14
N LEU A 75 -24.40 -9.65 -23.19
CA LEU A 75 -24.46 -10.13 -21.81
C LEU A 75 -25.80 -9.86 -21.12
N HIS A 76 -26.24 -10.81 -20.31
CA HIS A 76 -27.46 -10.74 -19.52
C HIS A 76 -27.18 -10.56 -18.03
N MET A 77 -28.22 -10.27 -17.25
CA MET A 77 -28.08 -10.16 -15.78
C MET A 77 -27.57 -11.47 -15.17
N GLU A 78 -27.95 -12.61 -15.74
CA GLU A 78 -27.45 -13.92 -15.34
C GLU A 78 -25.94 -14.04 -15.51
N SER A 79 -25.35 -13.50 -16.59
CA SER A 79 -23.90 -13.45 -16.78
C SER A 79 -23.21 -12.63 -15.67
N VAL A 80 -23.80 -11.50 -15.29
CA VAL A 80 -23.26 -10.67 -14.20
C VAL A 80 -23.34 -11.39 -12.85
N VAL A 81 -24.46 -12.08 -12.57
CA VAL A 81 -24.63 -12.89 -11.36
C VAL A 81 -23.65 -14.05 -11.36
N GLY A 82 -23.49 -14.73 -12.49
CA GLY A 82 -22.52 -15.81 -12.71
C GLY A 82 -21.09 -15.36 -12.43
N TYR A 83 -20.67 -14.22 -12.97
CA TYR A 83 -19.33 -13.69 -12.68
C TYR A 83 -19.16 -13.33 -11.21
N ARG A 84 -20.17 -12.71 -10.60
CA ARG A 84 -20.13 -12.40 -9.16
C ARG A 84 -20.00 -13.67 -8.33
N LEU A 85 -20.73 -14.73 -8.69
CA LEU A 85 -20.63 -16.03 -8.03
C LEU A 85 -19.23 -16.62 -8.21
N HIS A 86 -18.70 -16.64 -9.44
CA HIS A 86 -17.33 -17.06 -9.75
C HIS A 86 -16.29 -16.34 -8.89
N LEU A 87 -16.45 -15.03 -8.68
CA LEU A 87 -15.56 -14.28 -7.80
C LEU A 87 -15.62 -14.74 -6.33
N THR A 88 -16.77 -15.23 -5.88
CA THR A 88 -16.97 -15.70 -4.50
C THR A 88 -16.64 -17.18 -4.27
N THR A 89 -16.76 -18.04 -5.29
CA THR A 89 -16.66 -19.50 -5.17
C THR A 89 -15.29 -20.08 -5.57
N ARG A 90 -14.28 -19.25 -5.78
CA ARG A 90 -12.93 -19.71 -6.16
C ARG A 90 -12.37 -20.73 -5.15
N THR A 91 -11.84 -21.82 -5.68
CA THR A 91 -11.24 -22.95 -4.94
C THR A 91 -9.98 -22.54 -4.17
N GLU A 92 -9.20 -21.58 -4.69
CA GLU A 92 -8.07 -20.98 -3.97
C GLU A 92 -8.42 -19.57 -3.47
N GLY A 93 -8.76 -19.48 -2.17
CA GLY A 93 -8.92 -18.21 -1.47
C GLY A 93 -10.13 -17.37 -1.92
N THR A 94 -11.26 -17.57 -1.26
CA THR A 94 -12.49 -16.79 -1.45
C THR A 94 -12.21 -15.28 -1.40
N ASN A 95 -12.62 -14.54 -2.43
CA ASN A 95 -12.50 -13.09 -2.42
C ASN A 95 -13.37 -12.49 -1.30
N SER A 96 -12.80 -11.53 -0.56
CA SER A 96 -13.60 -10.73 0.38
C SER A 96 -14.70 -9.95 -0.35
N LYS A 97 -15.83 -9.66 0.33
CA LYS A 97 -16.92 -8.83 -0.22
C LYS A 97 -16.42 -7.48 -0.78
N ILE A 98 -15.40 -6.89 -0.14
CA ILE A 98 -14.77 -5.64 -0.57
C ILE A 98 -14.02 -5.84 -1.88
N THR A 99 -13.27 -6.94 -2.02
CA THR A 99 -12.56 -7.27 -3.26
C THR A 99 -13.53 -7.48 -4.41
N VAL A 100 -14.64 -8.21 -4.17
CA VAL A 100 -15.69 -8.39 -5.18
C VAL A 100 -16.31 -7.06 -5.59
N SER A 101 -16.69 -6.21 -4.63
CA SER A 101 -17.24 -4.87 -4.90
C SER A 101 -16.29 -4.01 -5.74
N ARG A 102 -14.98 -4.03 -5.44
CA ARG A 102 -13.95 -3.33 -6.22
C ARG A 102 -13.85 -3.86 -7.65
N LYS A 103 -13.84 -5.18 -7.86
CA LYS A 103 -13.82 -5.81 -9.19
C LYS A 103 -15.05 -5.44 -10.03
N MET A 104 -16.23 -5.46 -9.41
CA MET A 104 -17.45 -5.01 -10.08
C MET A 104 -17.40 -3.51 -10.43
N SER A 105 -16.76 -2.70 -9.58
CA SER A 105 -16.61 -1.27 -9.83
C SER A 105 -15.67 -0.95 -10.99
N SER A 106 -14.56 -1.69 -11.16
CA SER A 106 -13.66 -1.50 -12.31
C SER A 106 -14.34 -1.89 -13.62
N LEU A 107 -15.11 -2.98 -13.63
CA LEU A 107 -15.94 -3.37 -14.79
C LEU A 107 -16.99 -2.32 -15.13
N ARG A 108 -17.71 -1.80 -14.13
CA ARG A 108 -18.68 -0.73 -14.36
C ARG A 108 -18.04 0.52 -14.95
N SER A 109 -16.81 0.84 -14.56
CA SER A 109 -16.03 1.96 -15.12
C SER A 109 -15.76 1.77 -16.63
N LEU A 110 -15.33 0.56 -17.03
CA LEU A 110 -15.10 0.23 -18.44
C LEU A 110 -16.41 0.29 -19.25
N PHE A 111 -17.47 -0.38 -18.78
CA PHE A 111 -18.76 -0.38 -19.50
C PHE A 111 -19.37 1.01 -19.60
N HIS A 112 -19.22 1.85 -18.56
CA HIS A 112 -19.65 3.24 -18.61
C HIS A 112 -18.88 4.02 -19.68
N TYR A 113 -17.55 3.89 -19.72
CA TYR A 113 -16.74 4.51 -20.77
C TYR A 113 -17.20 4.09 -22.17
N LEU A 114 -17.35 2.79 -22.42
CA LEU A 114 -17.75 2.27 -23.73
C LEU A 114 -19.15 2.72 -24.17
N SER A 115 -20.06 2.96 -23.21
CA SER A 115 -21.46 3.30 -23.52
C SER A 115 -21.77 4.79 -23.46
N GLN A 116 -20.92 5.62 -22.87
CA GLN A 116 -21.22 7.04 -22.62
C GLN A 116 -20.10 8.01 -23.02
N ILE A 117 -18.90 7.51 -23.33
CA ILE A 117 -17.73 8.36 -23.58
C ILE A 117 -17.05 7.98 -24.90
N ALA A 118 -16.83 6.69 -25.14
CA ALA A 118 -16.19 6.22 -26.36
C ALA A 118 -17.18 6.15 -27.52
N GLU A 119 -16.79 6.71 -28.65
CA GLU A 119 -17.60 6.78 -29.87
C GLU A 119 -16.88 6.11 -31.04
N ASP A 120 -17.66 5.62 -32.00
CA ASP A 120 -17.17 5.18 -33.31
C ASP A 120 -16.99 6.35 -34.29
N GLU A 121 -16.57 6.06 -35.52
CA GLU A 121 -16.38 7.06 -36.58
C GLU A 121 -17.66 7.83 -36.95
N ASN A 122 -18.82 7.31 -36.57
CA ASN A 122 -20.13 7.90 -36.83
C ASN A 122 -20.73 8.59 -35.59
N PHE A 123 -19.93 8.82 -34.55
CA PHE A 123 -20.35 9.45 -33.29
C PHE A 123 -21.39 8.64 -32.50
N TYR A 124 -21.47 7.32 -32.70
CA TYR A 124 -22.29 6.44 -31.88
C TYR A 124 -21.47 5.80 -30.77
N PRO A 125 -22.04 5.60 -29.56
CA PRO A 125 -21.35 4.91 -28.49
C PRO A 125 -20.88 3.52 -28.91
N LEU A 126 -19.65 3.14 -28.51
CA LEU A 126 -19.09 1.82 -28.82
C LEU A 126 -19.91 0.66 -28.22
N LEU A 127 -20.68 0.91 -27.17
CA LEU A 127 -21.56 -0.07 -26.53
C LEU A 127 -22.97 0.52 -26.37
N LYS A 128 -23.94 -0.02 -27.10
CA LYS A 128 -25.33 0.45 -27.08
C LYS A 128 -26.08 -0.03 -25.84
N ARG A 129 -25.82 -1.27 -25.39
CA ARG A 129 -26.45 -1.86 -24.20
C ARG A 129 -25.44 -2.04 -23.07
N ASN A 130 -25.59 -1.25 -22.01
CA ASN A 130 -24.78 -1.36 -20.80
C ASN A 130 -25.48 -2.18 -19.71
N ILE A 131 -25.15 -3.47 -19.59
CA ILE A 131 -25.68 -4.34 -18.54
C ILE A 131 -25.17 -3.95 -17.14
N MET A 132 -23.94 -3.45 -17.05
CA MET A 132 -23.29 -3.09 -15.78
C MET A 132 -23.91 -1.86 -15.11
N ALA A 133 -24.62 -1.01 -15.87
CA ALA A 133 -25.40 0.09 -15.32
C ALA A 133 -26.56 -0.39 -14.42
N LYS A 134 -27.09 -1.59 -14.67
CA LYS A 134 -28.17 -2.19 -13.87
C LYS A 134 -27.69 -2.83 -12.56
N VAL A 135 -26.37 -2.86 -12.34
CA VAL A 135 -25.76 -3.51 -11.18
C VAL A 135 -25.67 -2.53 -10.02
N GLU A 136 -26.44 -2.78 -8.98
CA GLU A 136 -26.26 -2.07 -7.72
C GLU A 136 -24.94 -2.48 -7.06
N ILE A 137 -24.01 -1.53 -7.02
CA ILE A 137 -22.76 -1.64 -6.27
C ILE A 137 -22.93 -0.80 -5.02
N LYS A 138 -23.34 -1.43 -3.92
CA LYS A 138 -23.29 -0.80 -2.60
C LYS A 138 -21.84 -0.44 -2.30
N ARG A 139 -21.56 0.84 -2.05
CA ARG A 139 -20.25 1.27 -1.56
C ARG A 139 -20.06 0.66 -0.18
N ILE A 140 -19.35 -0.47 -0.13
CA ILE A 140 -18.93 -1.07 1.12
C ILE A 140 -17.84 -0.16 1.66
N HIS A 141 -18.21 0.75 2.56
CA HIS A 141 -17.20 1.34 3.41
C HIS A 141 -16.54 0.18 4.15
N LYS A 142 -15.22 0.02 3.97
CA LYS A 142 -14.45 -0.71 4.98
C LYS A 142 -14.88 -0.11 6.31
N PRO A 143 -15.30 -0.91 7.30
CA PRO A 143 -15.25 -0.43 8.66
C PRO A 143 -13.82 0.06 8.79
N LYS A 144 -13.63 1.38 8.92
CA LYS A 144 -12.32 1.92 9.32
C LYS A 144 -11.92 1.06 10.52
N ASP A 145 -10.67 0.61 10.58
CA ASP A 145 -10.24 -0.24 11.70
C ASP A 145 -10.71 0.45 12.97
N THR A 146 -11.77 -0.09 13.60
CA THR A 146 -12.41 0.64 14.69
C THR A 146 -11.39 0.73 15.80
N ALA A 147 -11.49 1.75 16.65
CA ALA A 147 -10.68 1.85 17.85
C ALA A 147 -10.59 0.49 18.58
N ALA A 148 -11.72 -0.20 18.73
CA ALA A 148 -11.79 -1.55 19.30
C ALA A 148 -10.96 -2.62 18.55
N LYS A 149 -10.81 -2.53 17.22
CA LYS A 149 -9.98 -3.46 16.42
C LYS A 149 -8.50 -3.09 16.42
N LEU A 150 -8.15 -1.84 16.74
CA LEU A 150 -6.78 -1.36 16.87
C LEU A 150 -6.22 -1.65 18.26
N LYS A 151 -7.05 -1.60 19.30
CA LYS A 151 -6.68 -1.94 20.68
C LYS A 151 -6.06 -3.34 20.75
N GLY A 152 -4.85 -3.43 21.31
CA GLY A 152 -4.04 -4.66 21.39
C GLY A 152 -3.32 -5.09 20.09
N LYS A 153 -3.48 -4.35 18.99
CA LYS A 153 -2.76 -4.58 17.71
C LYS A 153 -1.81 -3.45 17.33
N ILE A 154 -1.87 -2.35 18.06
CA ILE A 154 -0.90 -1.25 18.02
C ILE A 154 -0.02 -1.36 19.27
N LEU A 155 1.10 -0.65 19.25
CA LEU A 155 1.99 -0.51 20.40
C LEU A 155 1.57 0.73 21.20
N GLU A 156 1.57 0.60 22.52
CA GLU A 156 1.49 1.72 23.47
C GLU A 156 2.89 2.32 23.71
N GLU A 157 2.99 3.49 24.34
CA GLU A 157 4.24 4.28 24.43
C GLU A 157 5.43 3.47 24.94
N ASP A 158 5.26 2.73 26.04
CA ASP A 158 6.30 1.85 26.59
C ASP A 158 6.68 0.71 25.62
N GLU A 159 5.67 0.10 24.98
CA GLU A 159 5.86 -0.99 24.03
C GLU A 159 6.60 -0.53 22.75
N LEU A 160 6.58 0.77 22.42
CA LEU A 160 7.33 1.33 21.29
C LEU A 160 8.83 1.18 21.52
N ILE A 161 9.29 1.61 22.69
CA ILE A 161 10.69 1.59 23.08
C ILE A 161 11.14 0.13 23.23
N GLU A 162 10.35 -0.69 23.92
CA GLU A 162 10.61 -2.13 24.07
C GLU A 162 10.75 -2.83 22.73
N PHE A 163 9.89 -2.53 21.76
CA PHE A 163 9.94 -3.17 20.44
C PHE A 163 11.21 -2.79 19.67
N ILE A 164 11.65 -1.53 19.72
CA ILE A 164 12.89 -1.08 19.08
C ILE A 164 14.10 -1.74 19.75
N SER A 165 14.17 -1.72 21.08
CA SER A 165 15.23 -2.38 21.86
C SER A 165 15.26 -3.88 21.61
N TYR A 166 14.10 -4.52 21.48
CA TYR A 166 14.00 -5.93 21.13
C TYR A 166 14.57 -6.22 19.74
N ILE A 167 14.36 -5.35 18.74
CA ILE A 167 14.98 -5.52 17.42
C ILE A 167 16.51 -5.33 17.49
N ALA A 168 17.01 -4.42 18.32
CA ALA A 168 18.43 -4.12 18.42
C ALA A 168 19.22 -5.17 19.22
N GLU A 169 18.62 -5.72 20.28
CA GLU A 169 19.33 -6.52 21.28
C GLU A 169 18.63 -7.85 21.60
N GLY A 170 17.30 -7.83 21.79
CA GLY A 170 16.55 -9.00 22.27
C GLY A 170 16.41 -10.14 21.27
N TYR A 171 16.13 -9.85 20.00
CA TYR A 171 15.82 -10.87 19.00
C TYR A 171 16.96 -11.88 18.77
N GLY A 172 18.21 -11.45 18.95
CA GLY A 172 19.38 -12.32 18.81
C GLY A 172 19.37 -13.50 19.79
N GLN A 173 18.85 -13.30 21.00
CA GLN A 173 18.76 -14.34 22.03
C GLN A 173 17.75 -15.42 21.64
N ASP A 174 16.59 -15.02 21.09
CA ASP A 174 15.54 -15.95 20.65
C ASP A 174 15.93 -16.88 19.50
N ILE A 175 17.00 -16.52 18.77
CA ILE A 175 17.48 -17.26 17.60
C ILE A 175 18.90 -17.79 17.77
N GLN A 176 19.45 -17.77 18.99
CA GLN A 176 20.84 -18.13 19.27
C GLN A 176 21.24 -19.51 18.71
N ASP A 177 20.30 -20.45 18.69
CA ASP A 177 20.54 -21.82 18.22
C ASP A 177 20.62 -21.92 16.68
N ASN A 178 20.17 -20.89 15.96
CA ASN A 178 20.20 -20.86 14.51
C ASN A 178 21.32 -19.93 14.01
N LYS A 179 22.52 -20.49 13.80
CA LYS A 179 23.71 -19.76 13.34
C LYS A 179 23.48 -18.93 12.06
N GLN A 180 22.71 -19.43 11.11
CA GLN A 180 22.43 -18.72 9.85
C GLN A 180 21.52 -17.52 10.09
N ALA A 181 20.47 -17.68 10.90
CA ALA A 181 19.58 -16.59 11.28
C ALA A 181 20.33 -15.54 12.10
N LEU A 182 21.18 -15.96 13.05
CA LEU A 182 21.97 -15.09 13.91
C LEU A 182 22.96 -14.25 13.09
N TYR A 183 23.67 -14.87 12.14
CA TYR A 183 24.54 -14.12 11.22
C TYR A 183 23.76 -13.05 10.45
N SER A 184 22.60 -13.42 9.89
CA SER A 184 21.75 -12.47 9.16
C SER A 184 21.23 -11.35 10.08
N TYR A 185 20.89 -11.66 11.31
CA TYR A 185 20.47 -10.68 12.32
C TYR A 185 21.58 -9.69 12.65
N GLU A 186 22.78 -10.16 13.00
CA GLU A 186 23.92 -9.31 13.35
C GLU A 186 24.32 -8.38 12.21
N GLN A 187 24.16 -8.82 10.96
CA GLN A 187 24.41 -7.96 9.80
C GLN A 187 23.36 -6.85 9.61
N ASN A 188 22.15 -7.00 10.15
CA ASN A 188 21.00 -6.17 9.78
C ASN A 188 20.28 -5.48 10.95
N LYS A 189 20.55 -5.83 12.21
CA LYS A 189 19.78 -5.38 13.38
C LYS A 189 19.68 -3.86 13.50
N GLU A 190 20.77 -3.13 13.25
CA GLU A 190 20.82 -1.67 13.35
C GLU A 190 20.01 -1.01 12.24
N ARG A 191 20.04 -1.55 11.02
CA ARG A 191 19.16 -1.10 9.93
C ARG A 191 17.70 -1.39 10.27
N ASP A 192 17.42 -2.60 10.73
CA ASP A 192 16.05 -3.06 11.00
C ASP A 192 15.43 -2.25 12.15
N ALA A 193 16.20 -2.00 13.21
CA ALA A 193 15.83 -1.13 14.34
C ALA A 193 15.64 0.32 13.87
N CYS A 194 16.56 0.87 13.08
CA CYS A 194 16.45 2.20 12.51
C CYS A 194 15.18 2.39 11.66
N ILE A 195 14.83 1.40 10.82
CA ILE A 195 13.59 1.45 10.03
C ILE A 195 12.36 1.46 10.94
N ALA A 196 12.31 0.60 11.96
CA ALA A 196 11.20 0.53 12.90
C ALA A 196 11.07 1.84 13.70
N SER A 197 12.18 2.32 14.26
CA SER A 197 12.31 3.59 14.96
C SER A 197 11.82 4.75 14.12
N LEU A 198 12.30 4.88 12.88
CA LEU A 198 11.89 5.95 11.98
C LEU A 198 10.38 5.96 11.74
N ILE A 199 9.77 4.79 11.48
CA ILE A 199 8.31 4.68 11.26
C ILE A 199 7.55 5.07 12.54
N LEU A 200 7.99 4.59 13.70
CA LEU A 200 7.36 4.86 14.99
C LEU A 200 7.52 6.30 15.47
N ASN A 201 8.53 7.03 14.97
CA ASN A 201 8.81 8.40 15.35
C ASN A 201 8.40 9.46 14.31
N SER A 202 7.83 9.05 13.18
CA SER A 202 7.40 9.96 12.10
C SER A 202 6.05 9.64 11.48
N GLY A 203 5.54 8.41 11.65
CA GLY A 203 4.28 7.97 11.06
C GLY A 203 4.35 7.70 9.56
N LEU A 204 5.53 7.49 8.97
CA LEU A 204 5.67 7.25 7.54
C LEU A 204 4.96 5.98 7.06
N ARG A 205 4.44 6.01 5.83
CA ARG A 205 3.98 4.81 5.11
C ARG A 205 5.19 4.02 4.64
N VAL A 206 5.07 2.69 4.56
CA VAL A 206 6.14 1.84 3.99
C VAL A 206 6.57 2.28 2.59
N SER A 207 5.65 2.79 1.77
CA SER A 207 5.99 3.31 0.44
C SER A 207 6.82 4.58 0.49
N GLU A 208 6.64 5.42 1.50
CA GLU A 208 7.45 6.63 1.69
C GLU A 208 8.88 6.23 2.10
N VAL A 209 9.00 5.32 3.07
CA VAL A 209 10.31 4.76 3.51
C VAL A 209 11.08 4.11 2.37
N VAL A 210 10.42 3.26 1.57
CA VAL A 210 11.06 2.55 0.45
C VAL A 210 11.57 3.51 -0.63
N ASN A 211 10.91 4.65 -0.86
CA ASN A 211 11.28 5.59 -1.92
C ASN A 211 12.31 6.64 -1.49
N MET A 212 12.61 6.73 -0.20
CA MET A 212 13.52 7.73 0.35
C MET A 212 14.96 7.51 -0.12
N ASN A 213 15.67 8.60 -0.39
CA ASN A 213 17.10 8.63 -0.65
C ASN A 213 17.87 9.19 0.54
N VAL A 214 19.19 8.98 0.56
CA VAL A 214 20.08 9.62 1.53
C VAL A 214 19.98 11.15 1.45
N ASP A 215 19.90 11.69 0.23
CA ASP A 215 19.76 13.14 -0.04
C ASP A 215 18.41 13.72 0.43
N ASP A 216 17.45 12.88 0.86
CA ASP A 216 16.12 13.30 1.33
C ASP A 216 16.07 13.47 2.86
N LEU A 217 17.20 13.31 3.54
CA LEU A 217 17.30 13.31 4.98
C LEU A 217 18.09 14.53 5.45
N ASP A 218 17.45 15.34 6.28
CA ASP A 218 18.08 16.41 7.05
C ASP A 218 17.99 16.05 8.54
N ILE A 219 19.05 15.39 9.03
CA ILE A 219 19.13 14.92 10.42
C ILE A 219 19.15 16.10 11.39
N ALA A 220 19.85 17.19 11.03
CA ALA A 220 20.01 18.35 11.90
C ALA A 220 18.65 18.99 12.21
N ASN A 221 17.83 19.18 11.18
CA ASN A 221 16.50 19.78 11.30
C ASN A 221 15.37 18.77 11.58
N LYS A 222 15.70 17.48 11.73
CA LYS A 222 14.72 16.39 11.93
C LYS A 222 13.69 16.30 10.81
N LEU A 223 14.13 16.48 9.58
CA LEU A 223 13.27 16.54 8.40
C LEU A 223 13.56 15.41 7.40
N LEU A 224 12.48 14.92 6.80
CA LEU A 224 12.48 13.91 5.75
C LEU A 224 11.66 14.43 4.58
N TYR A 225 12.16 14.28 3.36
CA TYR A 225 11.43 14.68 2.15
C TYR A 225 10.85 13.44 1.46
N VAL A 226 9.52 13.31 1.45
CA VAL A 226 8.84 12.10 0.94
C VAL A 226 7.78 12.39 -0.10
N PHE A 227 7.57 11.43 -1.00
CA PHE A 227 6.47 11.49 -1.96
C PHE A 227 5.14 11.09 -1.31
N ARG A 228 4.24 12.05 -1.09
CA ARG A 228 2.87 11.80 -0.62
C ARG A 228 1.88 11.77 -1.78
N LYS A 229 0.81 10.99 -1.63
CA LYS A 229 -0.24 10.88 -2.65
C LYS A 229 -1.17 12.09 -2.54
N GLY A 230 -0.94 13.11 -3.35
CA GLY A 230 -1.82 14.27 -3.56
C GLY A 230 -1.47 14.95 -4.89
N ASN A 231 -2.46 15.07 -5.77
CA ASN A 231 -2.43 15.81 -7.06
C ASN A 231 -1.59 15.29 -8.24
N ASN A 232 -1.24 13.99 -8.32
CA ASN A 232 -0.48 13.42 -9.45
C ASN A 232 0.88 14.12 -9.74
N ASP A 233 1.28 15.12 -8.96
CA ASP A 233 2.59 15.74 -9.07
C ASP A 233 3.64 14.85 -8.43
N GLU A 234 4.32 14.08 -9.27
CA GLU A 234 5.36 13.14 -8.86
C GLU A 234 6.75 13.78 -8.72
N SER A 235 6.82 15.10 -8.88
CA SER A 235 8.05 15.88 -8.74
C SER A 235 8.23 16.46 -7.34
N PHE A 236 7.13 16.69 -6.60
CA PHE A 236 7.21 17.34 -5.30
C PHE A 236 7.35 16.35 -4.13
N LYS A 237 8.32 16.61 -3.25
CA LYS A 237 8.48 15.91 -1.97
C LYS A 237 7.96 16.78 -0.83
N THR A 238 7.14 16.22 0.02
CA THR A 238 6.61 16.88 1.21
C THR A 238 7.58 16.70 2.38
N PRO A 239 7.93 17.77 3.12
CA PRO A 239 8.70 17.65 4.36
C PRO A 239 7.88 16.94 5.45
N VAL A 240 8.53 16.09 6.23
CA VAL A 240 7.93 15.33 7.34
C VAL A 240 8.91 15.35 8.50
N TYR A 241 8.43 15.79 9.66
CA TYR A 241 9.23 15.79 10.87
C TYR A 241 9.29 14.39 11.50
N PHE A 242 10.41 14.08 12.15
CA PHE A 242 10.56 12.91 13.00
C PHE A 242 11.06 13.31 14.40
N ARG A 243 10.80 12.45 15.41
CA ARG A 243 11.25 12.71 16.79
C ARG A 243 12.77 12.54 16.94
N ASP A 244 13.33 13.21 17.93
CA ASP A 244 14.79 13.23 18.18
C ASP A 244 15.37 11.83 18.38
N GLN A 245 14.59 10.92 18.97
CA GLN A 245 14.96 9.53 19.24
C GLN A 245 15.49 8.76 18.02
N SER A 246 15.03 9.08 16.80
CA SER A 246 15.51 8.39 15.59
C SER A 246 16.81 8.97 15.01
N LYS A 247 17.34 10.08 15.53
CA LYS A 247 18.57 10.68 15.02
C LYS A 247 19.76 9.74 15.18
N ASP A 248 19.93 9.19 16.37
CA ASP A 248 21.08 8.35 16.69
C ASP A 248 21.04 7.05 15.89
N ASP A 249 19.86 6.43 15.78
CA ASP A 249 19.64 5.25 14.95
C ASP A 249 19.98 5.51 13.47
N LEU A 250 19.53 6.65 12.94
CA LEU A 250 19.80 7.06 11.55
C LEU A 250 21.30 7.32 11.33
N ALA A 251 21.93 8.10 12.20
CA ALA A 251 23.35 8.42 12.10
C ALA A 251 24.21 7.14 12.19
N HIS A 252 23.88 6.25 13.13
CA HIS A 252 24.56 4.98 13.30
C HIS A 252 24.39 4.09 12.06
N TYR A 253 23.17 3.95 11.55
CA TYR A 253 22.91 3.19 10.33
C TYR A 253 23.65 3.75 9.11
N LEU A 254 23.67 5.07 8.92
CA LEU A 254 24.35 5.70 7.78
C LEU A 254 25.86 5.44 7.78
N ASN A 255 26.50 5.42 8.95
CA ASN A 255 27.91 5.07 9.09
C ASN A 255 28.20 3.62 8.67
N LEU A 256 27.26 2.70 8.94
CA LEU A 256 27.36 1.29 8.57
C LEU A 256 26.95 1.02 7.12
N ARG A 257 26.13 1.89 6.52
CA ARG A 257 25.49 1.68 5.22
C ARG A 257 26.50 1.38 4.11
N THR A 258 27.61 2.10 4.05
CA THR A 258 28.61 1.93 2.98
C THR A 258 29.47 0.70 3.22
N THR A 259 29.96 0.51 4.44
CA THR A 259 30.93 -0.55 4.78
C THR A 259 30.26 -1.92 4.86
N ARG A 260 29.14 -2.04 5.56
CA ARG A 260 28.48 -3.32 5.83
C ARG A 260 27.73 -3.87 4.61
N TYR A 261 27.06 -2.99 3.86
CA TYR A 261 26.29 -3.38 2.68
C TYR A 261 27.06 -3.21 1.37
N ARG A 262 28.32 -2.73 1.40
CA ARG A 262 29.13 -2.45 0.20
C ARG A 262 28.35 -1.63 -0.82
N THR A 263 27.66 -0.61 -0.33
CA THR A 263 26.69 0.12 -1.13
C THR A 263 27.41 0.99 -2.16
N PRO A 264 27.16 0.82 -3.46
CA PRO A 264 27.85 1.60 -4.49
C PRO A 264 27.37 3.06 -4.46
N LYS A 265 28.24 4.01 -4.85
CA LYS A 265 27.90 5.45 -4.86
C LYS A 265 26.66 5.81 -5.69
N ARG A 266 26.33 5.00 -6.70
CA ARG A 266 25.14 5.16 -7.54
C ARG A 266 23.83 4.80 -6.84
N GLU A 267 23.88 3.98 -5.79
CA GLU A 267 22.70 3.59 -5.02
C GLU A 267 22.39 4.69 -4.00
N LYS A 268 21.35 5.46 -4.29
CA LYS A 268 20.91 6.60 -3.47
C LYS A 268 19.90 6.23 -2.39
N ALA A 269 19.33 5.03 -2.39
CA ALA A 269 18.32 4.61 -1.42
C ALA A 269 18.78 4.78 0.02
N LEU A 270 17.97 5.35 0.89
CA LEU A 270 18.32 5.45 2.31
C LEU A 270 18.56 4.05 2.88
N PHE A 271 17.54 3.19 2.79
CA PHE A 271 17.62 1.81 3.30
C PHE A 271 17.95 0.79 2.21
N VAL A 272 19.00 0.01 2.46
CA VAL A 272 19.52 -1.02 1.56
C VAL A 272 19.57 -2.40 2.20
N ALA A 273 19.50 -3.43 1.36
CA ALA A 273 19.79 -4.82 1.72
C ALA A 273 20.70 -5.42 0.65
N VAL A 274 21.47 -6.45 0.99
CA VAL A 274 22.22 -7.26 0.03
C VAL A 274 21.34 -8.45 -0.38
N PRO A 275 20.80 -8.50 -1.61
CA PRO A 275 20.00 -9.64 -2.05
C PRO A 275 20.85 -10.90 -2.16
N ASN A 276 20.22 -12.07 -2.05
CA ASN A 276 20.90 -13.36 -2.23
C ASN A 276 21.64 -13.41 -3.59
N GLY A 277 22.90 -13.85 -3.55
CA GLY A 277 23.75 -13.93 -4.74
C GLY A 277 24.29 -12.59 -5.26
N GLN A 278 24.06 -11.47 -4.56
CA GLN A 278 24.65 -10.17 -4.87
C GLN A 278 25.75 -9.83 -3.86
N LYS A 279 26.69 -8.98 -4.29
CA LYS A 279 27.80 -8.50 -3.43
C LYS A 279 27.63 -7.06 -2.94
N GLU A 280 26.69 -6.35 -3.55
CA GLU A 280 26.42 -4.93 -3.31
C GLU A 280 25.01 -4.74 -2.78
N GLY A 281 24.86 -3.80 -1.85
CA GLY A 281 23.59 -3.35 -1.30
C GLY A 281 22.76 -2.66 -2.37
N LYS A 282 21.47 -2.96 -2.37
CA LYS A 282 20.45 -2.34 -3.22
C LYS A 282 19.28 -1.89 -2.37
N ARG A 283 18.49 -0.95 -2.87
CA ARG A 283 17.24 -0.50 -2.25
C ARG A 283 16.39 -1.66 -1.71
N MET A 284 15.97 -1.56 -0.46
CA MET A 284 15.02 -2.52 0.10
C MET A 284 13.67 -2.46 -0.62
N THR A 285 13.07 -3.62 -0.86
CA THR A 285 11.71 -3.68 -1.40
C THR A 285 10.67 -3.45 -0.30
N LYS A 286 9.49 -2.96 -0.66
CA LYS A 286 8.33 -2.87 0.24
C LYS A 286 8.04 -4.19 0.95
N ARG A 287 8.11 -5.30 0.21
CA ARG A 287 7.90 -6.65 0.76
C ARG A 287 8.97 -7.01 1.78
N ALA A 288 10.24 -6.68 1.53
CA ALA A 288 11.32 -6.96 2.47
C ALA A 288 11.12 -6.23 3.80
N ILE A 289 10.79 -4.94 3.77
CA ILE A 289 10.51 -4.16 4.99
C ILE A 289 9.29 -4.72 5.74
N GLN A 290 8.21 -5.07 5.03
CA GLN A 290 7.02 -5.67 5.65
C GLN A 290 7.33 -7.02 6.30
N ALA A 291 8.06 -7.90 5.60
CA ALA A 291 8.45 -9.20 6.11
C ALA A 291 9.38 -9.07 7.32
N MET A 292 10.29 -8.09 7.29
CA MET A 292 11.19 -7.76 8.40
C MET A 292 10.40 -7.39 9.66
N ILE A 293 9.44 -6.44 9.57
CA ILE A 293 8.62 -6.08 10.73
C ILE A 293 7.81 -7.27 11.25
N ILE A 294 7.18 -8.04 10.36
CA ILE A 294 6.40 -9.23 10.75
C ILE A 294 7.28 -10.28 11.46
N LYS A 295 8.52 -10.46 11.01
CA LYS A 295 9.49 -11.39 11.61
C LYS A 295 9.74 -11.04 13.09
N TYR A 296 10.04 -9.78 13.39
CA TYR A 296 10.29 -9.33 14.76
C TYR A 296 9.00 -9.32 15.59
N ALA A 297 7.91 -8.77 15.04
CA ALA A 297 6.60 -8.70 15.68
C ALA A 297 6.10 -10.05 16.19
N LYS A 298 6.28 -11.12 15.40
CA LYS A 298 5.87 -12.48 15.79
C LYS A 298 6.61 -12.99 17.03
N ARG A 299 7.91 -12.73 17.12
CA ARG A 299 8.74 -13.20 18.25
C ARG A 299 8.59 -12.32 19.48
N PHE A 300 8.39 -11.02 19.29
CA PHE A 300 8.03 -10.06 20.34
C PHE A 300 6.64 -10.32 20.97
N GLY A 301 5.84 -11.26 20.45
CA GLY A 301 4.51 -11.57 20.99
C GLY A 301 3.37 -10.69 20.45
N LYS A 302 3.61 -9.90 19.39
CA LYS A 302 2.60 -9.08 18.69
C LYS A 302 2.42 -9.55 17.23
N PRO A 303 1.94 -10.78 16.97
CA PRO A 303 1.95 -11.41 15.63
C PRO A 303 1.11 -10.69 14.57
N TYR A 304 0.20 -9.80 14.97
CA TYR A 304 -0.62 -8.99 14.07
C TYR A 304 -0.03 -7.60 13.77
N LEU A 305 1.10 -7.26 14.39
CA LEU A 305 1.78 -6.00 14.17
C LEU A 305 2.40 -6.00 12.76
N THR A 306 2.15 -4.92 12.04
CA THR A 306 2.64 -4.70 10.68
C THR A 306 3.11 -3.26 10.56
N VAL A 307 3.82 -2.91 9.48
CA VAL A 307 4.25 -1.52 9.24
C VAL A 307 3.09 -0.52 9.32
N HIS A 308 1.90 -0.90 8.86
CA HIS A 308 0.74 0.00 8.95
C HIS A 308 0.27 0.18 10.39
N LYS A 309 0.36 -0.87 11.23
CA LYS A 309 0.05 -0.80 12.65
C LYS A 309 1.10 -0.03 13.44
N LEU A 310 2.38 -0.07 13.06
CA LEU A 310 3.40 0.84 13.59
C LEU A 310 3.03 2.31 13.32
N ARG A 311 2.64 2.63 12.09
CA ARG A 311 2.13 3.97 11.76
C ARG A 311 0.87 4.34 12.56
N HIS A 312 -0.05 3.40 12.78
CA HIS A 312 -1.20 3.65 13.65
C HIS A 312 -0.79 3.88 15.10
N SER A 313 0.25 3.21 15.59
CA SER A 313 0.78 3.41 16.95
C SER A 313 1.30 4.84 17.10
N PHE A 314 2.13 5.30 16.16
CA PHE A 314 2.54 6.71 16.10
C PHE A 314 1.35 7.66 16.01
N ALA A 315 0.36 7.36 15.17
CA ALA A 315 -0.77 8.25 14.96
C ALA A 315 -1.63 8.41 16.23
N THR A 316 -1.86 7.32 16.97
CA THR A 316 -2.57 7.36 18.25
C THR A 316 -1.79 8.17 19.28
N ASP A 317 -0.50 7.88 19.44
CA ASP A 317 0.38 8.57 20.39
C ASP A 317 0.52 10.07 20.06
N TYR A 318 0.75 10.42 18.79
CA TYR A 318 0.84 11.80 18.35
C TYR A 318 -0.48 12.56 18.56
N TYR A 319 -1.62 11.91 18.32
CA TYR A 319 -2.96 12.50 18.53
C TYR A 319 -3.27 12.74 20.02
N LEU A 320 -2.79 11.89 20.94
CA LEU A 320 -2.97 12.13 22.38
C LEU A 320 -2.35 13.45 22.85
N GLN A 321 -1.34 13.94 22.13
CA GLN A 321 -0.57 15.13 22.47
C GLN A 321 -0.89 16.33 21.55
N ASN A 322 -1.71 16.15 20.50
CA ASN A 322 -1.94 17.16 19.45
C ASN A 322 -3.38 17.12 18.91
N ASP A 323 -3.79 18.16 18.18
CA ASP A 323 -5.10 18.19 17.55
C ASP A 323 -5.20 17.31 16.28
N ILE A 324 -6.43 17.11 15.81
CA ILE A 324 -6.75 16.31 14.63
C ILE A 324 -6.17 16.87 13.32
N TYR A 325 -5.98 18.20 13.23
CA TYR A 325 -5.48 18.86 12.02
C TYR A 325 -3.97 18.66 11.87
N LYS A 326 -3.20 18.89 12.94
CA LYS A 326 -1.77 18.58 13.00
C LYS A 326 -1.52 17.10 12.74
N THR A 327 -2.35 16.23 13.33
CA THR A 327 -2.24 14.78 13.08
C THR A 327 -2.52 14.42 11.63
N LYS A 328 -3.56 15.01 11.01
CA LYS A 328 -3.87 14.83 9.58
C LYS A 328 -2.70 15.27 8.70
N GLU A 329 -2.13 16.44 8.97
CA GLU A 329 -1.00 17.00 8.24
C GLU A 329 0.25 16.15 8.39
N GLN A 330 0.63 15.79 9.63
CA GLN A 330 1.77 14.92 9.91
C GLN A 330 1.62 13.54 9.26
N LEU A 331 0.41 12.98 9.18
CA LEU A 331 0.17 11.71 8.50
C LEU A 331 0.00 11.86 6.97
N GLY A 332 -0.24 13.06 6.46
CA GLY A 332 -0.55 13.29 5.05
C GLY A 332 -1.83 12.57 4.64
N HIS A 333 -2.88 12.73 5.42
CA HIS A 333 -4.22 12.23 5.13
C HIS A 333 -4.99 13.26 4.28
N ALA A 334 -5.64 12.82 3.20
CA ALA A 334 -6.42 13.70 2.34
C ALA A 334 -7.64 14.30 3.07
N SER A 335 -8.17 13.57 4.05
CA SER A 335 -9.41 13.89 4.73
C SER A 335 -9.33 13.58 6.22
N THR A 336 -9.99 14.39 7.06
CA THR A 336 -9.99 14.25 8.53
C THR A 336 -10.68 12.98 8.98
N GLU A 337 -11.61 12.45 8.18
CA GLU A 337 -12.36 11.23 8.47
C GLU A 337 -11.42 10.04 8.71
N THR A 338 -10.28 9.99 8.03
CA THR A 338 -9.29 8.92 8.25
C THR A 338 -8.52 9.06 9.57
N THR A 339 -8.50 10.26 10.15
CA THR A 339 -7.85 10.58 11.43
C THR A 339 -8.82 10.47 12.61
N GLU A 340 -10.12 10.66 12.39
CA GLU A 340 -11.18 10.48 13.41
C GLU A 340 -11.18 9.08 14.06
N VAL A 341 -10.64 8.08 13.36
CA VAL A 341 -10.49 6.72 13.91
C VAL A 341 -9.71 6.72 15.23
N TYR A 342 -8.74 7.62 15.37
CA TYR A 342 -7.93 7.73 16.58
C TYR A 342 -8.65 8.46 17.72
N ALA A 343 -9.63 9.31 17.42
CA ALA A 343 -10.44 9.99 18.44
C ALA A 343 -11.27 8.99 19.27
N HIS A 344 -11.65 7.86 18.69
CA HIS A 344 -12.41 6.81 19.39
C HIS A 344 -11.52 5.87 20.22
N LEU A 345 -10.19 5.95 20.12
CA LEU A 345 -9.27 5.11 20.91
C LEU A 345 -9.08 5.63 22.34
N THR A 346 -9.52 6.85 22.61
CA THR A 346 -9.19 7.60 23.80
C THR A 346 -10.42 7.83 24.67
N ASP A 347 -11.05 6.75 25.16
CA ASP A 347 -12.08 6.85 26.21
C ASP A 347 -11.51 7.47 27.50
N LYS A 348 -10.20 7.27 27.74
CA LYS A 348 -9.48 7.79 28.92
C LYS A 348 -9.39 9.32 28.93
N THR A 349 -9.18 9.95 27.77
CA THR A 349 -9.06 11.41 27.66
C THR A 349 -10.38 12.12 27.85
N MET A 350 -11.53 11.48 27.60
CA MET A 350 -12.84 12.08 27.85
C MET A 350 -13.08 12.29 29.35
N SER A 351 -12.67 11.34 30.19
CA SER A 351 -12.75 11.49 31.66
C SER A 351 -11.82 12.59 32.17
N GLU A 352 -10.56 12.60 31.71
CA GLU A 352 -9.56 13.61 32.11
C GLU A 352 -9.88 15.02 31.57
N ALA A 353 -10.51 15.12 30.38
CA ALA A 353 -10.92 16.39 29.81
C ALA A 353 -12.08 17.04 30.57
N ILE A 354 -12.97 16.26 31.18
CA ILE A 354 -14.05 16.77 32.04
C ILE A 354 -13.48 17.31 33.36
N GLU A 355 -12.38 16.74 33.85
CA GLU A 355 -11.76 17.15 35.12
C GLU A 355 -10.88 18.41 35.01
N ARG A 356 -10.44 18.79 33.80
CA ARG A 356 -9.72 20.06 33.58
C ARG A 356 -10.69 21.25 33.61
N ARG A 357 -10.80 21.93 34.75
CA ARG A 357 -11.25 23.34 34.79
C ARG A 357 -10.10 24.23 34.32
N ALA A 358 -10.41 25.12 33.38
CA ALA A 358 -9.49 26.07 32.76
C ALA A 358 -8.84 27.03 33.75
#